data_AF-A0A0F9E745-F1
#
_entry.id   AF-A0A0F9E745-F1
#
_cell.length_a   1.000
_cell.length_b   1.000
_cell.length_c   1.000
_cell.angle_alpha   90.00
_cell.angle_beta   90.00
_cell.angle_gamma   90.00
#
_symmetry.space_group_name_H-M   'P 1'
#
loop_
_entity.id
_entity.type
_entity.pdbx_description
1 polymer ?
#
loop_
_entity_poly.entity_id
_entity_poly.type
_entity_poly.pdbx_seq_one_letter_code
_entity_poly.pdbx_strand_id
1 'polypeptide(L)' 'MSISVSRTINGISLNGDEWLLDEDGEVMLFESEEVARNFLSKSGLNEEEINSYDFNQEVKD' A
#
# COMPACT_ATOMS: atom_id res chain seq x y z
N MET A 1 11.32 7.83 7.50
CA MET A 1 10.30 7.80 6.45
C MET A 1 9.84 6.38 6.31
N SER A 2 8.54 6.16 6.20
CA SER A 2 7.95 4.84 5.95
C SER A 2 7.01 4.95 4.77
N ILE A 3 6.77 3.83 4.08
CA ILE A 3 5.81 3.74 2.99
C ILE A 3 4.59 2.98 3.49
N SER A 4 3.42 3.52 3.28
CA SER A 4 2.14 2.83 3.42
C SER A 4 1.58 2.55 2.02
N VAL A 5 0.75 1.51 1.92
CA VAL A 5 0.15 1.09 0.65
C VAL A 5 -1.36 1.21 0.76
N SER A 6 -1.97 1.85 -0.22
CA SER A 6 -3.42 1.99 -0.29
C SER A 6 -3.96 1.81 -1.71
N ARG A 7 -5.28 1.69 -1.84
CA ARG A 7 -6.00 1.77 -3.11
C ARG A 7 -7.34 2.45 -2.91
N THR A 8 -7.84 3.10 -3.96
CA THR A 8 -9.18 3.68 -3.94
C THR A 8 -10.28 2.61 -3.93
N ILE A 9 -11.30 2.81 -3.10
CA ILE A 9 -12.47 1.91 -3.06
C ILE A 9 -13.18 1.95 -4.42
N ASN A 10 -13.29 0.79 -5.07
CA ASN A 10 -13.88 0.63 -6.42
C ASN A 10 -13.25 1.52 -7.50
N GLY A 11 -11.99 1.97 -7.33
CA GLY A 11 -11.35 2.90 -8.27
C GLY A 11 -11.89 4.34 -8.20
N ILE A 12 -12.66 4.70 -7.17
CA ILE A 12 -13.27 6.03 -7.01
C ILE A 12 -12.46 6.82 -5.98
N SER A 13 -11.69 7.82 -6.45
CA SER A 13 -10.82 8.65 -5.62
C SER A 13 -11.53 9.64 -4.68
N LEU A 14 -12.84 9.83 -4.82
CA LEU A 14 -13.65 10.64 -3.90
C LEU A 14 -13.95 9.89 -2.58
N ASN A 15 -13.87 8.56 -2.60
CA ASN A 15 -14.04 7.74 -1.41
C ASN A 15 -12.75 7.73 -0.58
N GLY A 16 -12.82 7.20 0.64
CA GLY A 16 -11.61 6.86 1.39
C GLY A 16 -10.84 5.71 0.74
N ASP A 17 -9.59 5.54 1.15
CA ASP A 17 -8.74 4.46 0.65
C ASP A 17 -8.85 3.19 1.50
N GLU A 18 -8.68 2.05 0.86
CA GLU A 18 -8.40 0.78 1.53
C GLU A 18 -6.89 0.66 1.74
N TRP A 19 -6.49 0.51 2.99
CA TRP A 19 -5.08 0.38 3.38
C TRP A 19 -4.68 -1.08 3.52
N LEU A 20 -3.42 -1.36 3.22
CA LEU A 20 -2.81 -2.63 3.60
C LEU A 20 -2.55 -2.63 5.11
N LEU A 21 -3.12 -3.60 5.82
CA LEU A 21 -3.02 -3.72 7.27
C LEU A 21 -2.14 -4.91 7.67
N ASP A 22 -1.54 -4.83 8.86
CA ASP A 22 -0.86 -5.94 9.51
C ASP A 22 -1.82 -6.86 10.27
N GLU A 23 -1.26 -7.85 10.98
CA GLU A 23 -2.04 -8.86 11.71
C GLU A 23 -2.83 -8.27 12.90
N ASP A 24 -2.42 -7.11 13.40
CA ASP A 24 -3.08 -6.40 14.50
C ASP A 24 -4.16 -5.42 13.97
N GLY A 25 -4.28 -5.27 12.65
CA GLY A 25 -5.22 -4.37 12.00
C GLY A 25 -4.72 -2.93 11.89
N GLU A 26 -3.43 -2.70 12.13
CA GLU A 26 -2.78 -1.40 11.98
C GLU A 26 -2.24 -1.22 10.56
N VAL A 27 -2.05 0.03 10.12
CA VAL A 27 -1.50 0.30 8.78
C VAL A 27 -0.11 -0.30 8.65
N MET A 28 0.07 -1.17 7.66
CA MET A 28 1.35 -1.79 7.39
C MET A 28 2.33 -0.77 6.82
N LEU A 29 3.48 -0.63 7.49
CA LEU A 29 4.53 0.29 7.12
C LEU A 29 5.77 -0.44 6.60
N PHE A 30 6.26 0.02 5.45
CA PHE A 30 7.46 -0.49 4.80
C PHE A 30 8.62 0.50 4.90
N GLU A 31 9.84 0.00 4.86
CA GLU A 31 11.06 0.83 4.88
C GLU A 31 11.30 1.57 3.55
N SER A 32 10.75 1.05 2.44
CA SER A 32 10.86 1.64 1.11
C SER A 32 9.75 1.14 0.18
N GLU A 33 9.56 1.84 -0.94
CA GLU A 33 8.59 1.45 -1.96
C GLU A 33 8.98 0.11 -2.60
N GLU A 34 10.28 -0.14 -2.80
CA GLU A 34 10.78 -1.42 -3.31
C GLU A 34 10.37 -2.59 -2.42
N VAL A 35 10.46 -2.43 -1.11
CA VAL A 35 10.07 -3.48 -0.14
C VAL A 35 8.56 -3.70 -0.17
N ALA A 36 7.76 -2.63 -0.27
CA ALA A 36 6.31 -2.72 -0.42
C ALA A 36 5.90 -3.46 -1.71
N ARG A 37 6.53 -3.12 -2.85
CA ARG A 37 6.30 -3.80 -4.14
C ARG A 37 6.68 -5.28 -4.09
N ASN A 38 7.81 -5.60 -3.48
CA ASN A 38 8.26 -6.98 -3.30
C ASN A 38 7.29 -7.78 -2.41
N PHE A 39 6.71 -7.15 -1.39
CA PHE A 39 5.69 -7.77 -0.55
C PHE A 39 4.43 -8.12 -1.36
N LEU A 40 3.91 -7.16 -2.14
CA LEU A 40 2.73 -7.37 -3.00
C LEU A 40 2.98 -8.41 -4.10
N SER A 41 4.17 -8.43 -4.68
CA SER A 41 4.52 -9.47 -5.67
C SER A 41 4.54 -10.87 -5.04
N LYS A 42 5.08 -11.00 -3.82
CA LYS A 42 5.09 -12.26 -3.08
C LYS A 42 3.70 -12.72 -2.64
N SER A 43 2.72 -11.82 -2.52
CA SER A 43 1.32 -12.19 -2.26
C SER A 43 0.57 -12.68 -3.51
N GLY A 44 1.22 -12.64 -4.68
CA GLY A 44 0.70 -13.18 -5.93
C GLY A 44 0.20 -12.13 -6.92
N LEU A 45 0.33 -10.83 -6.60
CA LEU A 45 -0.03 -9.75 -7.52
C LEU A 45 1.02 -9.60 -8.63
N ASN A 46 0.55 -9.34 -9.84
CA ASN A 46 1.41 -9.01 -10.96
C ASN A 46 1.76 -7.50 -10.99
N GLU A 47 2.67 -7.11 -11.87
CA GLU A 47 3.15 -5.73 -11.95
C GLU A 47 2.06 -4.71 -12.32
N GLU A 48 1.12 -5.07 -13.20
CA GLU A 48 -0.01 -4.22 -13.57
C GLU A 48 -0.94 -3.97 -12.38
N GLU A 49 -1.24 -5.02 -11.61
CA GLU A 49 -2.04 -4.91 -10.39
C GLU A 49 -1.32 -4.05 -9.34
N ILE A 50 -0.02 -4.27 -9.13
CA ILE A 50 0.79 -3.49 -8.17
C ILE A 50 0.82 -2.01 -8.56
N ASN A 51 0.90 -1.69 -9.85
CA ASN A 51 0.90 -0.31 -10.33
C ASN A 51 -0.44 0.42 -10.15
N SER A 52 -1.51 -0.30 -9.79
CA SER A 52 -2.80 0.31 -9.42
C SER A 52 -2.89 0.75 -7.96
N TYR A 53 -1.89 0.42 -7.13
CA TYR A 53 -1.81 0.85 -5.74
C TYR A 53 -1.06 2.17 -5.60
N ASP A 54 -1.45 2.92 -4.57
CA ASP A 54 -0.78 4.13 -4.14
C ASP A 54 0.28 3.81 -3.07
N PHE A 55 1.48 4.38 -3.24
CA PHE A 55 2.61 4.23 -2.32
C PHE A 55 2.86 5.56 -1.62
N ASN A 56 2.32 5.71 -0.42
CA ASN A 56 2.30 6.99 0.28
C ASN A 56 3.52 7.13 1.19
N GLN A 57 4.21 8.27 1.09
CA GLN A 57 5.29 8.61 2.01
C GLN A 57 4.73 9.11 3.33
N GLU A 58 4.91 8.34 4.38
CA GLU A 58 4.51 8.72 5.74
C GLU A 58 5.61 9.55 6.39
N VAL A 59 5.24 10.77 6.81
CA VAL A 59 6.05 11.63 7.66
C VAL A 59 5.58 11.40 9.09
N LYS A 60 6.45 10.83 9.93
CA LYS A 60 6.19 10.81 11.38
C LYS A 60 6.47 12.21 11.92
N ASP A 61 5.43 12.89 12.39
CA ASP A 61 5.52 14.14 13.16
C ASP A 61 6.31 13.95 14.47
#